data_AF-A0A6I4UCC8-F1
#
_entry.id   AF-A0A6I4UCC8-F1
#
_cell.length_a   1.000
_cell.length_b   1.000
_cell.length_c   1.000
_cell.angle_alpha   90.00
_cell.angle_beta   90.00
_cell.angle_gamma   90.00
#
_symmetry.space_group_name_H-M   'P 1'
#
loop_
_entity.id
_entity.type
_entity.pdbx_description
1 polymer ?
#
loop_
_entity_poly.entity_id
_entity_poly.type
_entity_poly.pdbx_seq_one_letter_code
_entity_poly.pdbx_strand_id
1 'polypeptide(L)'
;MTSETVTWIGTAFSILGAGIAIWQAWQARTSANKAETARQQIIGRFEHGELGVLDGVLAAALKAMEKYGPGSRASSLRGTSPDSDANAVRAFTAALDRHTDMLTKAFGGPCVDVRDPINALLVEFGAARSAEERLPKGTEIYLEITTFTGNMKKALDDRTLDANGAADPA
;
A
#
# COMPACT_ATOMS: atom_id res chain seq x y z
N MET A 1 -10.43 19.86 -6.49
CA MET A 1 -9.78 18.58 -6.83
C MET A 1 -10.21 17.54 -5.79
N THR A 2 -11.29 16.81 -6.04
CA THR A 2 -11.83 15.82 -5.06
C THR A 2 -12.21 14.48 -5.69
N SER A 3 -12.23 14.36 -7.03
CA SER A 3 -12.64 13.12 -7.71
C SER A 3 -11.50 12.12 -7.84
N GLU A 4 -10.30 12.56 -8.20
CA GLU A 4 -9.16 11.65 -8.48
C GLU A 4 -8.60 11.03 -7.19
N THR A 5 -8.52 11.80 -6.09
CA THR A 5 -7.99 11.30 -4.81
C THR A 5 -8.92 10.28 -4.16
N VAL A 6 -10.23 10.52 -4.17
CA VAL A 6 -11.23 9.54 -3.67
C VAL A 6 -11.19 8.28 -4.51
N THR A 7 -10.96 8.42 -5.83
CA THR A 7 -10.76 7.29 -6.73
C THR A 7 -9.50 6.51 -6.37
N TRP A 8 -8.38 7.18 -6.09
CA TRP A 8 -7.13 6.52 -5.70
C TRP A 8 -7.20 5.80 -4.36
N ILE A 9 -7.80 6.42 -3.35
CA ILE A 9 -8.01 5.79 -2.04
C ILE A 9 -8.90 4.55 -2.20
N GLY A 10 -10.05 4.66 -2.86
CA GLY A 10 -10.94 3.51 -3.11
C GLY A 10 -10.31 2.41 -3.98
N THR A 11 -9.42 2.80 -4.88
CA THR A 11 -8.63 1.87 -5.71
C THR A 11 -7.62 1.11 -4.86
N ALA A 12 -6.94 1.77 -3.92
CA ALA A 12 -6.02 1.12 -2.99
C ALA A 12 -6.70 0.06 -2.11
N PHE A 13 -7.89 0.37 -1.56
CA PHE A 13 -8.72 -0.58 -0.80
C PHE A 13 -9.04 -1.84 -1.64
N SER A 14 -9.47 -1.63 -2.88
CA SER A 14 -9.86 -2.71 -3.78
C SER A 14 -8.68 -3.59 -4.18
N ILE A 15 -7.49 -2.99 -4.39
CA ILE A 15 -6.26 -3.69 -4.73
C ILE A 15 -5.80 -4.57 -3.56
N LEU A 16 -5.72 -4.04 -2.33
CA LEU A 16 -5.28 -4.85 -1.19
C LEU A 16 -6.18 -6.06 -0.96
N GLY A 17 -7.50 -5.86 -0.99
CA GLY A 17 -8.46 -6.94 -0.82
C GLY A 17 -8.37 -8.01 -1.94
N ALA A 18 -8.28 -7.58 -3.20
CA ALA A 18 -8.24 -8.50 -4.33
C ALA A 18 -6.98 -9.38 -4.33
N GLY A 19 -5.80 -8.81 -4.06
CA GLY A 19 -4.55 -9.57 -4.13
C GLY A 19 -4.46 -10.65 -3.05
N ILE A 20 -5.01 -10.38 -1.87
CA ILE A 20 -5.09 -11.34 -0.78
C ILE A 20 -6.11 -12.43 -1.09
N ALA A 21 -7.29 -12.09 -1.63
CA ALA A 21 -8.28 -13.07 -2.05
C ALA A 21 -7.73 -14.03 -3.12
N ILE A 22 -6.98 -13.52 -4.10
CA ILE A 22 -6.29 -14.34 -5.10
C ILE A 22 -5.23 -15.24 -4.45
N TRP A 23 -4.43 -14.71 -3.53
CA TRP A 23 -3.45 -15.50 -2.79
C TRP A 23 -4.12 -16.63 -2.00
N GLN A 24 -5.22 -16.35 -1.31
CA GLN A 24 -5.98 -17.35 -0.57
C GLN A 24 -6.56 -18.42 -1.49
N ALA A 25 -7.14 -18.04 -2.63
CA ALA A 25 -7.67 -18.98 -3.61
C ALA A 25 -6.57 -19.90 -4.18
N TRP A 26 -5.40 -19.34 -4.49
CA TRP A 26 -4.24 -20.10 -4.95
C TRP A 26 -3.70 -21.03 -3.85
N GLN A 27 -3.65 -20.52 -2.62
CA GLN A 27 -3.22 -21.30 -1.48
C GLN A 27 -4.21 -22.45 -1.20
N ALA A 28 -5.52 -22.22 -1.25
CA ALA A 28 -6.54 -23.25 -1.10
C ALA A 28 -6.40 -24.35 -2.18
N ARG A 29 -6.19 -23.97 -3.45
CA ARG A 29 -5.92 -24.92 -4.56
C ARG A 29 -4.70 -25.80 -4.29
N THR A 30 -3.61 -25.25 -3.76
CA THR A 30 -2.42 -26.04 -3.40
C THR A 30 -2.60 -26.84 -2.10
N SER A 31 -3.53 -26.43 -1.22
CA SER A 31 -3.83 -27.05 0.10
C SER A 31 -4.72 -28.27 0.05
N ALA A 32 -5.62 -28.35 -0.93
CA ALA A 32 -6.53 -29.48 -1.13
C ALA A 32 -5.79 -30.83 -1.22
N ASN A 33 -4.46 -30.78 -1.40
CA ASN A 33 -3.60 -31.95 -1.39
C ASN A 33 -3.04 -32.40 -0.03
N LYS A 34 -3.18 -31.69 1.13
CA LYS A 34 -2.80 -32.29 2.46
C LYS A 34 -3.08 -31.57 3.80
N ALA A 35 -3.64 -30.35 3.91
CA ALA A 35 -3.75 -29.72 5.25
C ALA A 35 -4.86 -28.65 5.34
N GLU A 36 -6.09 -29.10 5.58
CA GLU A 36 -7.30 -28.26 5.59
C GLU A 36 -7.48 -27.45 6.90
N THR A 37 -7.30 -28.10 8.05
CA THR A 37 -7.88 -27.59 9.33
C THR A 37 -6.98 -26.62 10.09
N ALA A 38 -5.66 -26.82 10.08
CA ALA A 38 -4.70 -25.90 10.70
C ALA A 38 -4.56 -24.59 9.90
N ARG A 39 -4.91 -24.62 8.61
CA ARG A 39 -4.68 -23.55 7.65
C ARG A 39 -5.81 -22.52 7.65
N GLN A 40 -7.06 -22.96 7.75
CA GLN A 40 -8.23 -22.08 7.88
C GLN A 40 -8.18 -21.22 9.15
N GLN A 41 -7.62 -21.74 10.25
CA GLN A 41 -7.51 -20.98 11.51
C GLN A 41 -6.45 -19.87 11.47
N ILE A 42 -5.37 -20.07 10.70
CA ILE A 42 -4.35 -19.04 10.48
C ILE A 42 -4.95 -17.97 9.55
N ILE A 43 -5.44 -18.36 8.38
CA ILE A 43 -5.99 -17.44 7.37
C ILE A 43 -7.14 -16.59 7.96
N GLY A 44 -8.09 -17.19 8.67
CA GLY A 44 -9.25 -16.48 9.23
C GLY A 44 -8.94 -15.46 10.33
N ARG A 45 -7.84 -15.64 11.10
CA ARG A 45 -7.40 -14.63 12.09
C ARG A 45 -6.71 -13.43 11.44
N PHE A 46 -6.02 -13.65 10.31
CA PHE A 46 -5.34 -12.60 9.55
C PHE A 46 -6.30 -11.81 8.65
N GLU A 47 -7.36 -12.46 8.16
CA GLU A 47 -8.26 -11.95 7.11
C GLU A 47 -9.06 -10.69 7.46
N HIS A 48 -9.50 -10.49 8.70
CA HIS A 48 -10.48 -9.43 8.99
C HIS A 48 -9.94 -8.28 9.85
N GLY A 49 -8.85 -8.48 10.60
CA GLY A 49 -8.28 -7.45 11.48
C GLY A 49 -7.10 -6.71 10.87
N GLU A 50 -6.10 -7.45 10.39
CA GLU A 50 -4.80 -6.88 10.03
C GLU A 50 -4.80 -6.20 8.65
N LEU A 51 -5.61 -6.69 7.72
CA LEU A 51 -5.80 -6.05 6.41
C LEU A 51 -6.48 -4.69 6.54
N GLY A 52 -7.54 -4.60 7.34
CA GLY A 52 -8.21 -3.33 7.62
C GLY A 52 -7.27 -2.31 8.28
N VAL A 53 -6.30 -2.78 9.07
CA VAL A 53 -5.26 -1.92 9.65
C VAL A 53 -4.31 -1.41 8.57
N LEU A 54 -3.72 -2.27 7.73
CA LEU A 54 -2.80 -1.86 6.66
C LEU A 54 -3.47 -0.87 5.69
N ASP A 55 -4.72 -1.17 5.33
CA ASP A 55 -5.51 -0.37 4.41
C ASP A 55 -5.89 0.99 5.00
N GLY A 56 -6.31 0.99 6.27
CA GLY A 56 -6.59 2.21 7.02
C GLY A 56 -5.38 3.13 7.13
N VAL A 57 -4.19 2.58 7.41
CA VAL A 57 -2.96 3.40 7.50
C VAL A 57 -2.45 3.84 6.12
N LEU A 58 -2.65 3.05 5.07
CA LEU A 58 -2.35 3.44 3.69
C LEU A 58 -3.23 4.63 3.24
N ALA A 59 -4.54 4.53 3.45
CA ALA A 59 -5.48 5.60 3.13
C ALA A 59 -5.17 6.87 3.93
N ALA A 60 -4.83 6.73 5.21
CA ALA A 60 -4.42 7.85 6.06
C ALA A 60 -3.12 8.50 5.55
N ALA A 61 -2.12 7.70 5.16
CA ALA A 61 -0.86 8.20 4.62
C ALA A 61 -1.05 8.94 3.28
N LEU A 62 -1.83 8.37 2.34
CA LEU A 62 -2.19 9.04 1.09
C LEU A 62 -2.92 10.36 1.35
N LYS A 63 -3.88 10.36 2.28
CA LYS A 63 -4.64 11.58 2.62
C LYS A 63 -3.76 12.65 3.25
N ALA A 64 -2.84 12.26 4.12
CA ALA A 64 -1.87 13.17 4.72
C ALA A 64 -0.92 13.76 3.67
N MET A 65 -0.49 12.96 2.70
CA MET A 65 0.45 13.40 1.67
C MET A 65 -0.19 14.14 0.49
N GLU A 66 -1.51 14.04 0.30
CA GLU A 66 -2.25 14.65 -0.83
C GLU A 66 -1.93 16.14 -1.02
N LYS A 67 -1.82 16.90 0.07
CA LYS A 67 -1.53 18.35 0.03
C LYS A 67 -0.13 18.70 -0.49
N TYR A 68 0.75 17.70 -0.58
CA TYR A 68 2.09 17.78 -1.17
C TYR A 68 2.13 17.19 -2.59
N GLY A 69 1.00 16.73 -3.13
CA GLY A 69 0.92 16.07 -4.42
C GLY A 69 1.31 16.97 -5.60
N PRO A 70 1.49 16.39 -6.81
CA PRO A 70 1.89 17.12 -8.00
C PRO A 70 1.03 18.36 -8.25
N GLY A 71 1.67 19.49 -8.57
CA GLY A 71 0.99 20.78 -8.79
C GLY A 71 0.68 21.58 -7.51
N SER A 72 0.98 21.03 -6.33
CA SER A 72 0.93 21.77 -5.07
C SER A 72 2.00 22.87 -5.02
N ARG A 73 1.74 23.90 -4.20
CA ARG A 73 2.65 25.04 -4.01
C ARG A 73 2.97 25.18 -2.52
N ALA A 74 4.13 25.73 -2.20
CA ALA A 74 4.55 25.92 -0.81
C ALA A 74 3.55 26.78 -0.02
N SER A 75 2.94 27.78 -0.68
CA SER A 75 1.89 28.61 -0.09
C SER A 75 0.62 27.84 0.32
N SER A 76 0.33 26.71 -0.33
CA SER A 76 -0.79 25.82 -0.01
C SER A 76 -0.60 25.06 1.30
N LEU A 77 0.64 24.98 1.80
CA LEU A 77 1.00 24.23 3.01
C LEU A 77 0.84 25.04 4.29
N ARG A 78 0.39 26.29 4.19
CA ARG A 78 0.21 27.17 5.35
C ARG A 78 -0.86 26.63 6.30
N GLY A 79 -0.52 26.48 7.57
CA GLY A 79 -1.43 25.96 8.60
C GLY A 79 -1.56 24.42 8.62
N THR A 80 -0.73 23.71 7.84
CA THR A 80 -0.64 22.25 7.90
C THR A 80 0.22 21.80 9.08
N SER A 81 0.12 20.53 9.47
CA SER A 81 0.95 19.92 10.52
C SER A 81 1.84 18.84 9.92
N PRO A 82 3.08 19.21 9.50
CA PRO A 82 4.06 18.25 8.98
C PRO A 82 4.30 17.06 9.89
N ASP A 83 4.31 17.26 11.21
CA ASP A 83 4.53 16.18 12.17
C ASP A 83 3.38 15.18 12.15
N SER A 84 2.14 15.66 12.11
CA SER A 84 0.97 14.79 11.98
C SER A 84 0.96 14.05 10.65
N ASP A 85 1.39 14.72 9.58
CA ASP A 85 1.44 14.13 8.25
C ASP A 85 2.52 13.02 8.17
N ALA A 86 3.70 13.28 8.72
CA ALA A 86 4.77 12.30 8.84
C ALA A 86 4.40 11.13 9.77
N ASN A 87 3.62 11.38 10.83
CA ASN A 87 3.11 10.32 11.70
C ASN A 87 2.22 9.33 10.95
N ALA A 88 1.35 9.81 10.05
CA ALA A 88 0.49 8.95 9.23
C ALA A 88 1.33 8.06 8.30
N VAL A 89 2.35 8.62 7.66
CA VAL A 89 3.26 7.85 6.79
C VAL A 89 4.11 6.86 7.59
N ARG A 90 4.57 7.22 8.80
CA ARG A 90 5.28 6.28 9.68
C ARG A 90 4.40 5.12 10.14
N ALA A 91 3.11 5.37 10.40
CA ALA A 91 2.16 4.31 10.72
C ALA A 91 2.01 3.34 9.55
N PHE A 92 1.98 3.86 8.31
CA PHE A 92 1.97 3.06 7.10
C PHE A 92 3.25 2.23 6.93
N THR A 93 4.44 2.82 7.02
CA THR A 93 5.69 2.06 6.85
C THR A 93 5.91 1.02 7.96
N ALA A 94 5.43 1.28 9.17
CA ALA A 94 5.43 0.30 10.25
C ALA A 94 4.45 -0.86 10.00
N ALA A 95 3.29 -0.60 9.38
CA ALA A 95 2.37 -1.66 8.99
C ALA A 95 2.92 -2.49 7.82
N LEU A 96 3.56 -1.85 6.83
CA LEU A 96 4.28 -2.58 5.77
C LEU A 96 5.28 -3.56 6.37
N ASP A 97 6.10 -3.12 7.31
CA ASP A 97 7.12 -3.94 7.96
C ASP A 97 6.52 -5.19 8.63
N ARG A 98 5.43 -5.01 9.40
CA ARG A 98 4.71 -6.10 10.06
C ARG A 98 4.08 -7.10 9.10
N HIS A 99 3.73 -6.67 7.90
CA HIS A 99 3.03 -7.48 6.92
C HIS A 99 3.87 -7.84 5.69
N THR A 100 5.19 -7.59 5.72
CA THR A 100 6.13 -7.81 4.60
C THR A 100 6.05 -9.22 4.03
N ASP A 101 6.07 -10.24 4.88
CA ASP A 101 6.01 -11.65 4.46
C ASP A 101 4.70 -11.98 3.73
N MET A 102 3.58 -11.43 4.22
CA MET A 102 2.27 -11.62 3.64
C MET A 102 2.18 -10.90 2.29
N LEU A 103 2.60 -9.63 2.24
CA LEU A 103 2.59 -8.82 1.03
C LEU A 103 3.50 -9.42 -0.06
N THR A 104 4.68 -9.91 0.32
CA THR A 104 5.59 -10.61 -0.61
C THR A 104 4.94 -11.85 -1.21
N LYS A 105 4.20 -12.63 -0.41
CA LYS A 105 3.48 -13.83 -0.90
C LYS A 105 2.25 -13.49 -1.75
N ALA A 106 1.59 -12.37 -1.44
CA ALA A 106 0.36 -11.93 -2.10
C ALA A 106 0.59 -11.13 -3.39
N PHE A 107 1.66 -10.34 -3.45
CA PHE A 107 1.93 -9.41 -4.55
C PHE A 107 3.35 -9.55 -5.14
N GLY A 108 4.20 -10.42 -4.59
CA GLY A 108 5.59 -10.57 -5.01
C GLY A 108 6.55 -9.56 -4.34
N GLY A 109 7.85 -9.84 -4.44
CA GLY A 109 8.93 -9.05 -3.82
C GLY A 109 8.95 -7.54 -4.16
N PRO A 110 8.72 -7.10 -5.41
CA PRO A 110 8.82 -5.69 -5.79
C PRO A 110 7.80 -4.77 -5.11
N CYS A 111 6.76 -5.32 -4.49
CA CYS A 111 5.77 -4.51 -3.78
C CYS A 111 6.26 -4.00 -2.43
N VAL A 112 7.32 -4.56 -1.84
CA VAL A 112 7.79 -4.15 -0.50
C VAL A 112 9.00 -3.21 -0.53
N ASP A 113 9.55 -2.94 -1.71
CA ASP A 113 10.76 -2.12 -1.90
C ASP A 113 10.57 -0.61 -1.66
N VAL A 114 9.33 -0.15 -1.42
CA VAL A 114 9.02 1.27 -1.18
C VAL A 114 9.28 1.73 0.26
N ARG A 115 9.42 0.80 1.22
CA ARG A 115 9.57 1.13 2.64
C ARG A 115 10.81 1.99 2.91
N ASP A 116 11.96 1.53 2.43
CA ASP A 116 13.24 2.17 2.71
C ASP A 116 13.35 3.55 2.02
N PRO A 117 12.96 3.71 0.74
CA PRO A 117 12.82 5.03 0.11
C PRO A 117 11.91 5.98 0.91
N ILE A 118 10.72 5.54 1.32
CA ILE A 118 9.79 6.39 2.10
C ILE A 118 10.41 6.79 3.44
N ASN A 119 11.09 5.88 4.14
CA ASN A 119 11.72 6.19 5.42
C ASN A 119 12.88 7.18 5.27
N ALA A 120 13.69 7.07 4.21
CA ALA A 120 14.73 8.05 3.92
C ALA A 120 14.14 9.45 3.66
N LEU A 121 13.08 9.51 2.84
CA LEU A 121 12.37 10.76 2.57
C LEU A 121 11.72 11.36 3.81
N LEU A 122 11.22 10.53 4.74
CA LEU A 122 10.65 11.00 6.00
C LEU A 122 11.67 11.69 6.90
N VAL A 123 12.93 11.24 6.90
CA VAL A 123 14.02 11.91 7.63
C VAL A 123 14.24 13.31 7.07
N GLU A 124 14.32 13.43 5.75
CA GLU A 124 14.51 14.72 5.07
C GLU A 124 13.29 15.64 5.24
N PHE A 125 12.07 15.09 5.16
CA PHE A 125 10.82 15.81 5.36
C PHE A 125 10.68 16.38 6.79
N GLY A 126 11.11 15.61 7.79
CA GLY A 126 11.16 16.04 9.18
C GLY A 126 12.24 17.10 9.45
N ALA A 127 13.38 17.02 8.75
CA ALA A 127 14.47 17.98 8.87
C ALA A 127 14.23 19.32 8.15
N ALA A 128 13.30 19.36 7.19
CA ALA A 128 12.97 20.54 6.41
C ALA A 128 12.51 21.71 7.29
N ARG A 129 13.07 22.91 7.05
CA ARG A 129 12.78 24.11 7.86
C ARG A 129 11.73 25.02 7.24
N SER A 130 11.45 24.82 5.96
CA SER A 130 10.53 25.65 5.17
C SER A 130 9.50 24.81 4.42
N ALA A 131 8.43 25.45 3.97
CA ALA A 131 7.43 24.80 3.13
C ALA A 131 8.02 24.46 1.75
N GLU A 132 8.95 25.28 1.27
CA GLU A 132 9.68 25.15 0.02
C GLU A 132 10.60 23.93 0.02
N GLU A 133 11.28 23.65 1.13
CA GLU A 133 12.09 22.43 1.30
C GLU A 133 11.22 21.19 1.51
N ARG A 134 10.09 21.35 2.21
CA ARG A 134 9.23 20.23 2.59
C ARG A 134 8.35 19.74 1.44
N LEU A 135 7.93 20.66 0.56
CA LEU A 135 7.09 20.35 -0.59
C LEU A 135 7.67 19.24 -1.48
N PRO A 136 8.90 19.35 -2.03
CA PRO A 136 9.44 18.30 -2.90
C PRO A 136 9.55 16.95 -2.19
N LYS A 137 9.93 16.93 -0.91
CA LYS A 137 10.00 15.69 -0.11
C LYS A 137 8.65 15.06 0.13
N GLY A 138 7.63 15.86 0.43
CA GLY A 138 6.25 15.39 0.53
C GLY A 138 5.70 14.88 -0.80
N THR A 139 6.08 15.51 -1.92
CA THR A 139 5.74 15.04 -3.28
C THR A 139 6.38 13.68 -3.57
N GLU A 140 7.67 13.52 -3.25
CA GLU A 140 8.39 12.25 -3.43
C GLU A 140 7.72 11.13 -2.61
N ILE A 141 7.37 11.40 -1.33
CA ILE A 141 6.65 10.43 -0.48
C ILE A 141 5.29 10.07 -1.11
N TYR A 142 4.52 11.06 -1.56
CA TYR A 142 3.23 10.82 -2.21
C TYR A 142 3.36 9.92 -3.45
N LEU A 143 4.38 10.15 -4.27
CA LEU A 143 4.65 9.37 -5.47
C LEU A 143 5.10 7.95 -5.15
N GLU A 144 5.92 7.74 -4.12
CA GLU A 144 6.31 6.40 -3.67
C GLU A 144 5.11 5.58 -3.17
N ILE A 145 4.22 6.19 -2.37
CA ILE A 145 3.00 5.52 -1.91
C ILE A 145 2.06 5.22 -3.09
N THR A 146 1.96 6.13 -4.07
CA THR A 146 1.17 5.88 -5.28
C THR A 146 1.77 4.77 -6.14
N THR A 147 3.10 4.75 -6.28
CA THR A 147 3.85 3.71 -7.00
C THR A 147 3.64 2.35 -6.36
N PHE A 148 3.68 2.28 -5.03
CA PHE A 148 3.32 1.07 -4.28
C PHE A 148 1.94 0.54 -4.69
N THR A 149 0.91 1.39 -4.69
CA THR A 149 -0.44 0.98 -5.09
C THR A 149 -0.52 0.53 -6.56
N GLY A 150 0.21 1.19 -7.46
CA GLY A 150 0.32 0.80 -8.86
C GLY A 150 1.01 -0.56 -9.05
N ASN A 151 2.09 -0.82 -8.32
CA ASN A 151 2.81 -2.10 -8.35
C ASN A 151 1.92 -3.24 -7.84
N MET A 152 1.18 -3.03 -6.76
CA MET A 152 0.22 -4.02 -6.27
C MET A 152 -0.87 -4.32 -7.30
N LYS A 153 -1.43 -3.28 -7.96
CA LYS A 153 -2.42 -3.45 -9.04
C LYS A 153 -1.86 -4.28 -10.19
N LYS A 154 -0.64 -3.98 -10.62
CA LYS A 154 0.02 -4.71 -11.70
C LYS A 154 0.24 -6.18 -11.32
N ALA A 155 0.74 -6.45 -10.11
CA ALA A 155 0.94 -7.81 -9.63
C ALA A 155 -0.38 -8.62 -9.57
N LEU A 156 -1.48 -7.94 -9.29
CA LEU A 156 -2.83 -8.47 -9.33
C LEU A 156 -3.29 -8.84 -10.74
N ASP A 157 -3.11 -7.92 -11.68
CA ASP A 157 -3.49 -8.12 -13.07
C ASP A 157 -2.68 -9.29 -13.67
N ASP A 158 -1.36 -9.34 -13.42
CA ASP A 158 -0.46 -10.41 -13.87
C ASP A 158 -0.90 -11.79 -13.29
N ARG A 159 -1.20 -11.87 -11.99
CA ARG A 159 -1.69 -13.11 -11.36
C ARG A 159 -3.07 -13.56 -11.85
N THR A 160 -3.94 -12.60 -12.17
CA THR A 160 -5.28 -12.90 -12.72
C THR A 160 -5.16 -13.48 -14.12
N LEU A 161 -4.21 -12.98 -14.92
CA LEU A 161 -3.89 -13.54 -16.23
C LEU A 161 -3.33 -14.97 -16.11
N ASP A 162 -2.43 -15.25 -15.17
CA ASP A 162 -1.91 -16.62 -14.94
C ASP A 162 -3.02 -17.61 -14.52
N ALA A 163 -3.93 -17.17 -13.65
CA ALA A 163 -5.04 -18.00 -13.16
C ALA A 163 -6.05 -18.36 -14.26
N ASN A 164 -6.22 -17.47 -15.25
CA ASN A 164 -7.12 -17.66 -16.39
C ASN A 164 -6.41 -18.30 -17.61
N GLY A 165 -5.10 -18.10 -17.77
CA GLY A 165 -4.28 -18.72 -18.82
C GLY A 165 -3.98 -20.20 -18.56
N ALA A 166 -4.09 -20.67 -17.31
CA ALA A 166 -4.05 -22.10 -16.97
C ALA A 166 -5.37 -22.85 -17.25
N ALA A 167 -6.41 -22.16 -17.73
CA ALA A 167 -7.73 -22.74 -18.01
C ALA A 167 -7.95 -23.16 -19.46
N ASP A 168 -6.93 -23.12 -20.33
CA ASP A 168 -7.05 -23.62 -21.70
C ASP A 168 -5.95 -24.63 -22.07
N PRO A 169 -6.21 -25.93 -21.84
CA PRO A 169 -5.72 -26.98 -22.70
C PRO A 169 -6.89 -27.50 -23.55
N ALA A 170 -7.02 -26.97 -24.76
CA ALA A 170 -7.68 -27.64 -25.88
C ALA A 170 -6.65 -27.87 -27.00
#